data_AF-A0A3D5E947-F1
#
_entry.id   AF-A0A3D5E947-F1
#
_cell.length_a   1.000
_cell.length_b   1.000
_cell.length_c   1.000
_cell.angle_alpha   90.00
_cell.angle_beta   90.00
_cell.angle_gamma   90.00
#
_symmetry.space_group_name_H-M   'P 1'
#
loop_
_entity.id
_entity.type
_entity.pdbx_description
1 polymer ?
#
loop_
_entity_poly.entity_id
_entity_poly.type
_entity_poly.pdbx_seq_one_letter_code
_entity_poly.pdbx_strand_id
1 'polypeptide(L)'
;MLLVLALLTGCTRDKSRLTSPSAKALLGVTAPTILSFDHGSVPPGPIAAPEGWRLTVDLARFGELEDGTPALAILLDIDSEPGALMGIWLSSESGTLAHWSGGSTEDYRGDVCFQLPLASEDGSHAIPLSGTSGHTLTVAFLNDEGTVILSLSRGIANFAPDLRGSPTGSNVFRDLLACP
;
A
#
# COMPACT_ATOMS: atom_id res chain seq x y z
N MET A 1 -13.26 53.24 -12.87
CA MET A 1 -13.63 52.23 -11.85
C MET A 1 -13.20 50.88 -12.40
N LEU A 2 -12.04 50.39 -11.97
CA LEU A 2 -11.37 49.22 -12.56
C LEU A 2 -11.97 47.92 -12.00
N LEU A 3 -12.17 46.98 -12.92
CA LEU A 3 -12.76 45.64 -12.73
C LEU A 3 -11.96 44.81 -11.72
N VAL A 4 -12.61 44.28 -10.69
CA VAL A 4 -12.03 43.33 -9.74
C VAL A 4 -11.87 41.97 -10.43
N LEU A 5 -10.63 41.54 -10.62
CA LEU A 5 -10.28 40.21 -11.11
C LEU A 5 -10.39 39.23 -9.92
N ALA A 6 -11.51 38.50 -9.83
CA ALA A 6 -11.66 37.40 -8.88
C ALA A 6 -10.87 36.18 -9.39
N LEU A 7 -9.66 35.99 -8.88
CA LEU A 7 -8.92 34.73 -8.99
C LEU A 7 -9.64 33.67 -8.15
N LEU A 8 -10.51 32.90 -8.78
CA LEU A 8 -11.01 31.64 -8.24
C LEU A 8 -9.86 30.65 -8.26
N THR A 9 -9.05 30.62 -7.19
CA THR A 9 -8.22 29.46 -6.87
C THR A 9 -9.18 28.31 -6.58
N GLY A 10 -9.46 27.49 -7.61
CA GLY A 10 -10.06 26.20 -7.38
C GLY A 10 -9.11 25.40 -6.50
N CYS A 11 -9.41 25.27 -5.22
CA CYS A 11 -8.81 24.25 -4.37
C CYS A 11 -9.28 22.89 -4.91
N THR A 12 -8.62 22.39 -5.95
CA THR A 12 -8.70 20.96 -6.28
C THR A 12 -8.11 20.23 -5.09
N ARG A 13 -8.98 19.63 -4.27
CA ARG A 13 -8.57 18.73 -3.20
C ARG A 13 -7.73 17.63 -3.85
N ASP A 14 -6.50 17.45 -3.38
CA ASP A 14 -5.61 16.39 -3.84
C ASP A 14 -6.34 15.04 -3.74
N LYS A 15 -6.60 14.42 -4.90
CA LYS A 15 -7.36 13.16 -4.97
C LYS A 15 -6.50 11.98 -4.56
N SER A 16 -5.18 12.11 -4.66
CA SER A 16 -4.24 11.07 -4.26
C SER A 16 -4.25 10.81 -2.75
N ARG A 17 -4.81 11.72 -1.94
CA ARG A 17 -5.03 11.53 -0.49
C ARG A 17 -6.37 10.90 -0.14
N LEU A 18 -7.20 10.60 -1.12
CA LEU A 18 -8.45 9.88 -0.89
C LEU A 18 -8.18 8.39 -0.77
N THR A 19 -8.98 7.72 0.04
CA THR A 19 -9.03 6.27 0.11
C THR A 19 -9.28 5.64 -1.27
N SER A 20 -8.55 4.57 -1.60
CA SER A 20 -8.80 3.79 -2.81
C SER A 20 -10.21 3.17 -2.79
N PRO A 21 -11.07 3.47 -3.79
CA PRO A 21 -12.40 2.86 -3.88
C PRO A 21 -12.35 1.34 -4.05
N SER A 22 -11.41 0.80 -4.83
CA SER A 22 -11.30 -0.64 -5.05
C SER A 22 -10.71 -1.36 -3.84
N ALA A 23 -9.73 -0.76 -3.14
CA ALA A 23 -9.25 -1.33 -1.88
C ALA A 23 -10.37 -1.34 -0.81
N LYS A 24 -11.18 -0.28 -0.75
CA LYS A 24 -12.33 -0.22 0.13
C LYS A 24 -13.41 -1.23 -0.25
N ALA A 25 -13.65 -1.45 -1.55
CA ALA A 25 -14.58 -2.47 -2.01
C ALA A 25 -14.11 -3.88 -1.68
N LEU A 26 -12.80 -4.13 -1.76
CA LEU A 26 -12.21 -5.41 -1.36
C LEU A 26 -12.28 -5.63 0.15
N LEU A 27 -11.93 -4.64 0.98
CA LEU A 27 -11.62 -4.86 2.41
C LEU A 27 -12.60 -4.24 3.40
N GLY A 28 -13.55 -3.42 2.93
CA GLY A 28 -14.44 -2.58 3.75
C GLY A 28 -13.74 -1.40 4.44
N VAL A 29 -12.43 -1.51 4.69
CA VAL A 29 -11.57 -0.51 5.34
C VAL A 29 -10.28 -0.32 4.56
N THR A 30 -9.58 0.79 4.81
CA THR A 30 -8.27 1.08 4.16
C THR A 30 -7.21 1.58 5.12
N ALA A 31 -7.51 1.58 6.41
CA ALA A 31 -6.53 1.79 7.47
C ALA A 31 -6.19 0.43 8.09
N PRO A 32 -4.97 0.25 8.64
CA PRO A 32 -4.54 -1.02 9.18
C PRO A 32 -5.20 -1.30 10.52
N THR A 33 -5.39 -2.59 10.82
CA THR A 33 -5.51 -3.09 12.19
C THR A 33 -4.14 -3.23 12.84
N ILE A 34 -3.13 -3.67 12.06
CA ILE A 34 -1.73 -3.78 12.49
C ILE A 34 -0.87 -2.95 11.54
N LEU A 35 -0.04 -2.09 12.12
CA LEU A 35 1.01 -1.36 11.41
C LEU A 35 2.28 -1.47 12.24
N SER A 36 3.30 -2.12 11.68
CA SER A 36 4.59 -2.29 12.33
C SER A 36 5.74 -1.89 11.41
N PHE A 37 6.71 -1.19 11.98
CA PHE A 37 7.90 -0.70 11.30
C PHE A 37 9.14 -1.28 11.95
N ASP A 38 9.36 -2.58 11.76
CA ASP A 38 10.57 -3.26 12.21
C ASP A 38 10.83 -4.54 11.40
N HIS A 39 12.02 -5.08 11.58
CA HIS A 39 12.47 -6.33 10.94
C HIS A 39 11.86 -7.60 11.57
N GLY A 40 10.99 -7.47 12.58
CA GLY A 40 10.44 -8.60 13.32
C GLY A 40 9.28 -9.29 12.62
N SER A 41 8.51 -8.56 11.81
CA SER A 41 7.45 -9.16 11.00
C SER A 41 8.05 -9.91 9.80
N VAL A 42 7.85 -11.22 9.73
CA VAL A 42 8.39 -12.05 8.64
C VAL A 42 7.30 -12.23 7.57
N PRO A 43 7.54 -11.87 6.30
CA PRO A 43 6.59 -12.13 5.23
C PRO A 43 6.41 -13.64 5.06
N PRO A 44 5.19 -14.14 4.87
CA PRO A 44 4.98 -15.56 4.62
C PRO A 44 5.59 -15.97 3.28
N GLY A 45 6.09 -17.20 3.21
CA GLY A 45 6.56 -17.78 1.95
C GLY A 45 5.43 -17.89 0.91
N PRO A 46 5.76 -18.09 -0.38
CA PRO A 46 4.76 -18.21 -1.43
C PRO A 46 3.81 -19.38 -1.18
N ILE A 47 2.50 -19.10 -1.24
CA ILE A 47 1.45 -20.10 -1.10
C ILE A 47 0.49 -19.90 -2.28
N ALA A 48 0.29 -20.98 -3.04
CA ALA A 48 -0.59 -20.96 -4.20
C ALA A 48 -2.04 -20.70 -3.79
N ALA A 49 -2.78 -19.98 -4.63
CA ALA A 49 -4.18 -19.72 -4.39
C ALA A 49 -4.99 -21.05 -4.37
N PRO A 50 -5.85 -21.27 -3.37
CA PRO A 50 -6.78 -22.38 -3.37
C PRO A 50 -7.89 -22.19 -4.41
N GLU A 51 -8.74 -23.19 -4.60
CA GLU A 51 -9.96 -23.05 -5.41
C GLU A 51 -10.82 -21.88 -4.91
N GLY A 52 -11.42 -21.13 -5.85
CA GLY A 52 -12.20 -19.93 -5.56
C GLY A 52 -11.37 -18.65 -5.38
N TRP A 53 -10.05 -18.77 -5.22
CA TRP A 53 -9.16 -17.62 -5.09
C TRP A 53 -8.29 -17.42 -6.33
N ARG A 54 -7.98 -16.15 -6.61
CA ARG A 54 -6.91 -15.75 -7.53
C ARG A 54 -6.23 -14.53 -6.95
N LEU A 55 -4.91 -14.48 -7.05
CA LEU A 55 -4.15 -13.25 -6.78
C LEU A 55 -2.99 -13.15 -7.77
N THR A 56 -2.91 -12.00 -8.43
CA THR A 56 -1.71 -11.55 -9.12
C THR A 56 -1.28 -10.20 -8.57
N VAL A 57 0.02 -9.91 -8.66
CA VAL A 57 0.56 -8.56 -8.46
C VAL A 57 1.02 -8.07 -9.83
N ASP A 58 0.12 -7.40 -10.53
CA ASP A 58 0.36 -6.89 -11.88
C ASP A 58 1.31 -5.70 -11.86
N LEU A 59 1.25 -4.88 -10.80
CA LEU A 59 2.16 -3.77 -10.58
C LEU A 59 2.60 -3.70 -9.12
N ALA A 60 3.91 -3.51 -8.94
CA ALA A 60 4.50 -2.98 -7.72
C ALA A 60 5.65 -2.06 -8.14
N ARG A 61 5.53 -0.75 -7.90
CA ARG A 61 6.56 0.22 -8.30
C ARG A 61 6.70 1.38 -7.31
N PHE A 62 7.93 1.85 -7.17
CA PHE A 62 8.17 3.15 -6.55
C PHE A 62 7.71 4.28 -7.48
N GLY A 63 7.14 5.33 -6.89
CA GLY A 63 6.64 6.53 -7.56
C GLY A 63 6.30 7.62 -6.54
N GLU A 64 5.39 8.50 -6.93
CA GLU A 64 4.96 9.65 -6.14
C GLU A 64 3.44 9.81 -6.22
N LEU A 65 2.83 10.33 -5.15
CA LEU A 65 1.46 10.85 -5.14
C LEU A 65 1.35 12.14 -5.97
N GLU A 66 0.13 12.64 -6.17
CA GLU A 66 -0.09 13.89 -6.92
C GLU A 66 0.57 15.11 -6.27
N ASP A 67 0.70 15.11 -4.93
CA ASP A 67 1.43 16.14 -4.17
C ASP A 67 2.96 15.97 -4.15
N GLY A 68 3.50 14.97 -4.86
CA GLY A 68 4.93 14.65 -4.89
C GLY A 68 5.43 13.82 -3.72
N THR A 69 4.56 13.39 -2.80
CA THR A 69 4.97 12.49 -1.70
C THR A 69 5.42 11.14 -2.26
N PRO A 70 6.62 10.64 -1.90
CA PRO A 70 7.08 9.32 -2.30
C PRO A 70 6.10 8.23 -1.90
N ALA A 71 5.78 7.31 -2.81
CA ALA A 71 4.80 6.26 -2.60
C ALA A 71 5.16 4.94 -3.31
N LEU A 72 4.55 3.86 -2.83
CA LEU A 72 4.53 2.56 -3.49
C LEU A 72 3.17 2.36 -4.16
N ALA A 73 3.15 2.30 -5.49
CA ALA A 73 1.95 2.04 -6.26
C ALA A 73 1.79 0.53 -6.54
N ILE A 74 0.59 0.02 -6.29
CA ILE A 74 0.27 -1.41 -6.33
C ILE A 74 -1.00 -1.62 -7.16
N LEU A 75 -0.95 -2.60 -8.07
CA LEU A 75 -2.10 -3.11 -8.81
C LEU A 75 -2.18 -4.63 -8.63
N LEU A 76 -3.32 -5.11 -8.16
CA LEU A 76 -3.63 -6.52 -7.99
C LEU A 76 -4.79 -6.89 -8.93
N ASP A 77 -4.77 -8.07 -9.55
CA ASP A 77 -6.00 -8.74 -10.02
C ASP A 77 -6.33 -9.85 -9.01
N ILE A 78 -7.54 -9.79 -8.47
CA ILE A 78 -7.97 -10.67 -7.38
C ILE A 78 -9.37 -11.25 -7.62
N ASP A 79 -9.53 -12.50 -7.20
CA ASP A 79 -10.81 -13.18 -6.94
C ASP A 79 -10.75 -13.58 -5.47
N SER A 80 -11.61 -12.99 -4.64
CA SER A 80 -11.59 -13.19 -3.19
C SER A 80 -12.91 -13.71 -2.65
N GLU A 81 -12.80 -14.57 -1.65
CA GLU A 81 -13.92 -14.96 -0.80
C GLU A 81 -14.00 -14.03 0.43
N PRO A 82 -15.18 -13.86 1.03
CA PRO A 82 -15.33 -13.03 2.22
C PRO A 82 -14.56 -13.56 3.44
N GLY A 83 -14.08 -12.64 4.29
CA GLY A 83 -13.62 -12.94 5.65
C GLY A 83 -12.10 -13.05 5.85
N ALA A 84 -11.28 -12.85 4.82
CA ALA A 84 -9.83 -12.92 4.95
C ALA A 84 -9.20 -11.57 5.33
N LEU A 85 -8.21 -11.59 6.21
CA LEU A 85 -7.37 -10.43 6.51
C LEU A 85 -6.33 -10.27 5.38
N MET A 86 -6.13 -9.04 4.90
CA MET A 86 -5.03 -8.75 3.97
C MET A 86 -3.79 -8.29 4.75
N GLY A 87 -2.63 -8.85 4.39
CA GLY A 87 -1.32 -8.43 4.86
C GLY A 87 -0.44 -7.97 3.70
N ILE A 88 0.33 -6.90 3.94
CA ILE A 88 1.26 -6.30 2.98
C ILE A 88 2.60 -6.09 3.69
N TRP A 89 3.66 -6.62 3.12
CA TRP A 89 5.03 -6.40 3.58
C TRP A 89 5.82 -5.68 2.51
N LEU A 90 6.50 -4.62 2.92
CA LEU A 90 7.61 -4.02 2.18
C LEU A 90 8.90 -4.52 2.82
N SER A 91 9.73 -5.22 2.04
CA SER A 91 10.98 -5.81 2.53
C SER A 91 12.17 -5.38 1.67
N SER A 92 13.35 -5.42 2.28
CA SER A 92 14.65 -5.35 1.61
C SER A 92 15.49 -6.58 2.00
N GLU A 93 16.74 -6.64 1.54
CA GLU A 93 17.67 -7.71 1.93
C GLU A 93 17.94 -7.76 3.45
N SER A 94 17.78 -6.64 4.17
CA SER A 94 17.95 -6.59 5.63
C SER A 94 16.73 -7.06 6.41
N GLY A 95 15.61 -7.35 5.73
CA GLY A 95 14.35 -7.79 6.31
C GLY A 95 13.19 -6.85 6.01
N THR A 96 12.10 -7.00 6.77
CA THR A 96 10.90 -6.17 6.62
C THR A 96 11.18 -4.75 7.07
N LEU A 97 10.73 -3.80 6.25
CA LEU A 97 10.80 -2.36 6.51
C LEU A 97 9.46 -1.83 7.04
N ALA A 98 8.35 -2.36 6.51
CA ALA A 98 7.02 -2.06 6.97
C ALA A 98 6.08 -3.26 6.74
N HIS A 99 5.17 -3.46 7.68
CA HIS A 99 4.09 -4.42 7.58
C HIS A 99 2.76 -3.75 7.92
N TRP A 100 1.82 -3.87 7.00
CA TRP A 100 0.45 -3.42 7.11
C TRP A 100 -0.45 -4.65 7.09
N SER A 101 -1.38 -4.77 8.01
CA SER A 101 -2.48 -5.71 7.86
C SER A 101 -3.79 -5.13 8.36
N GLY A 102 -4.87 -5.50 7.71
CA GLY A 102 -6.18 -4.96 8.04
C GLY A 102 -7.29 -5.43 7.11
N GLY A 103 -8.49 -5.07 7.53
CA GLY A 103 -9.73 -5.35 6.82
C GLY A 103 -10.18 -6.80 6.90
N SER A 104 -11.24 -7.06 6.14
CA SER A 104 -11.82 -8.36 5.93
C SER A 104 -12.26 -8.36 4.48
N THR A 105 -11.79 -9.31 3.68
CA THR A 105 -12.19 -9.40 2.29
C THR A 105 -13.70 -9.53 2.17
N GLU A 106 -14.25 -8.95 1.11
CA GLU A 106 -15.59 -9.18 0.60
C GLU A 106 -15.51 -10.13 -0.61
N ASP A 107 -16.67 -10.57 -1.12
CA ASP A 107 -16.73 -11.21 -2.44
C ASP A 107 -16.38 -10.16 -3.50
N TYR A 108 -15.21 -10.31 -4.11
CA TYR A 108 -14.65 -9.33 -5.03
C TYR A 108 -13.93 -10.00 -6.19
N ARG A 109 -14.19 -9.49 -7.41
CA ARG A 109 -13.49 -9.90 -8.62
C ARG A 109 -13.06 -8.71 -9.45
N GLY A 110 -11.76 -8.59 -9.67
CA GLY A 110 -11.17 -7.63 -10.59
C GLY A 110 -9.96 -6.90 -10.02
N ASP A 111 -9.73 -5.70 -10.54
CA ASP A 111 -8.52 -4.94 -10.28
C ASP A 111 -8.62 -4.08 -9.01
N VAL A 112 -7.66 -4.26 -8.11
CA VAL A 112 -7.50 -3.45 -6.91
C VAL A 112 -6.23 -2.61 -7.04
N CYS A 113 -6.41 -1.29 -7.09
CA CYS A 113 -5.32 -0.32 -7.24
C CYS A 113 -5.25 0.56 -6.00
N PHE A 114 -4.06 0.67 -5.41
CA PHE A 114 -3.84 1.61 -4.33
C PHE A 114 -2.37 2.05 -4.26
N GLN A 115 -2.14 3.11 -3.49
CA GLN A 115 -0.82 3.64 -3.19
C GLN A 115 -0.60 3.65 -1.68
N LEU A 116 0.61 3.32 -1.25
CA LEU A 116 1.07 3.41 0.13
C LEU A 116 2.12 4.52 0.24
N PRO A 117 1.87 5.61 1.00
CA PRO A 117 2.86 6.66 1.22
C PRO A 117 4.11 6.09 1.89
N LEU A 118 5.27 6.49 1.42
CA LEU A 118 6.57 6.14 2.00
C LEU A 118 7.13 7.25 2.88
N ALA A 119 6.54 8.44 2.83
CA ALA A 119 6.82 9.58 3.69
C ALA A 119 5.53 10.32 4.10
N SER A 120 5.59 11.06 5.21
CA SER A 120 4.56 12.04 5.56
C SER A 120 4.63 13.22 4.58
N GLU A 121 3.53 13.97 4.48
CA GLU A 121 3.41 15.11 3.55
C GLU A 121 4.50 16.17 3.78
N ASP A 122 4.85 16.41 5.04
CA ASP A 122 5.90 17.34 5.44
C ASP A 122 7.31 16.73 5.42
N GLY A 123 7.44 15.45 5.06
CA GLY A 123 8.69 14.70 5.04
C GLY A 123 9.31 14.45 6.42
N SER A 124 8.63 14.77 7.52
CA SER A 124 9.15 14.57 8.89
C SER A 124 9.30 13.10 9.26
N HIS A 125 8.49 12.23 8.66
CA HIS A 125 8.50 10.79 8.85
C HIS A 125 8.62 10.08 7.51
N ALA A 126 9.41 9.00 7.47
CA ALA A 126 9.57 8.20 6.27
C ALA A 126 9.98 6.76 6.59
N ILE A 127 9.61 5.84 5.72
CA ILE A 127 10.23 4.50 5.68
C ILE A 127 11.67 4.71 5.22
N PRO A 128 12.67 4.28 6.00
CA PRO A 128 14.06 4.39 5.59
C PRO A 128 14.30 3.50 4.38
N LEU A 129 14.63 4.12 3.25
CA LEU A 129 14.94 3.45 2.00
C LEU A 129 16.30 3.95 1.54
N SER A 130 17.25 3.03 1.40
CA SER A 130 18.46 3.33 0.63
C SER A 130 18.09 3.18 -0.84
N GLY A 131 18.36 4.16 -1.70
CA GLY A 131 17.97 4.19 -3.12
C GLY A 131 18.57 3.10 -4.02
N THR A 132 18.76 1.90 -3.49
CA THR A 132 19.27 0.68 -4.10
C THR A 132 18.10 -0.18 -4.63
N SER A 133 18.42 -1.07 -5.57
CA SER A 133 17.53 -2.13 -6.03
C SER A 133 17.46 -3.26 -4.99
N GLY A 134 16.38 -4.05 -5.00
CA GLY A 134 16.27 -5.25 -4.13
C GLY A 134 15.08 -5.23 -3.17
N HIS A 135 14.16 -4.27 -3.31
CA HIS A 135 12.95 -4.24 -2.52
C HIS A 135 11.89 -5.21 -3.05
N THR A 136 11.18 -5.86 -2.14
CA THR A 136 10.13 -6.83 -2.46
C THR A 136 8.84 -6.43 -1.78
N LEU A 137 7.74 -6.51 -2.52
CA LEU A 137 6.38 -6.47 -2.00
C LEU A 137 5.92 -7.90 -1.79
N THR A 138 5.40 -8.22 -0.60
CA THR A 138 4.64 -9.45 -0.37
C THR A 138 3.21 -9.09 -0.01
N VAL A 139 2.25 -9.73 -0.66
CA VAL A 139 0.83 -9.63 -0.34
C VAL A 139 0.35 -11.01 0.06
N ALA A 140 -0.31 -11.12 1.20
CA ALA A 140 -0.89 -12.36 1.68
C ALA A 140 -2.32 -12.13 2.18
N PHE A 141 -3.12 -13.18 2.07
CA PHE A 141 -4.45 -13.24 2.67
C PHE A 141 -4.45 -14.32 3.75
N LEU A 142 -5.00 -14.02 4.90
CA LEU A 142 -5.01 -14.88 6.08
C LEU A 142 -6.46 -15.13 6.49
N ASN A 143 -6.77 -16.33 6.96
CA ASN A 143 -8.07 -16.60 7.57
C ASN A 143 -8.17 -15.95 8.96
N ASP A 144 -9.33 -16.09 9.60
CA ASP A 144 -9.62 -15.58 10.94
C ASP A 144 -8.72 -16.17 12.06
N GLU A 145 -8.13 -17.33 11.81
CA GLU A 145 -7.15 -17.98 12.70
C GLU A 145 -5.72 -17.47 12.49
N GLY A 146 -5.48 -16.61 11.51
CA GLY A 146 -4.15 -16.10 11.14
C GLY A 146 -3.33 -17.08 10.30
N THR A 147 -3.95 -18.12 9.73
CA THR A 147 -3.31 -19.02 8.77
C THR A 147 -3.33 -18.39 7.39
N VAL A 148 -2.21 -18.45 6.68
CA VAL A 148 -2.10 -17.90 5.33
C VAL A 148 -2.88 -18.77 4.35
N ILE A 149 -3.86 -18.17 3.67
CA ILE A 149 -4.67 -18.76 2.60
C ILE A 149 -3.85 -18.79 1.31
N LEU A 150 -3.24 -17.65 0.97
CA LEU A 150 -2.39 -17.48 -0.19
C LEU A 150 -1.41 -16.33 0.05
N SER A 151 -0.25 -16.39 -0.62
CA SER A 151 0.80 -15.38 -0.52
C SER A 151 1.60 -15.31 -1.80
N LEU A 152 1.86 -14.08 -2.26
CA LEU A 152 2.67 -13.80 -3.42
C LEU A 152 3.68 -12.69 -3.12
N SER A 153 4.92 -12.88 -3.56
CA SER A 153 5.97 -11.86 -3.51
C SER A 153 6.34 -11.40 -4.92
N ARG A 154 6.60 -10.10 -5.07
CA ARG A 154 7.01 -9.46 -6.32
C ARG A 154 8.11 -8.45 -6.06
N GLY A 155 9.16 -8.47 -6.89
CA GLY A 155 10.17 -7.41 -6.88
C GLY A 155 9.54 -6.07 -7.27
N ILE A 156 9.88 -5.01 -6.53
CA ILE A 156 9.36 -3.67 -6.78
C ILE A 156 10.17 -3.03 -7.90
N ALA A 157 9.48 -2.55 -8.93
CA ALA A 157 10.08 -1.86 -10.06
C ALA A 157 10.47 -0.42 -9.70
N ASN A 158 11.34 0.16 -10.55
CA ASN A 158 12.00 1.46 -10.37
C ASN A 158 12.99 1.49 -9.20
N PHE A 159 13.82 2.54 -9.18
CA PHE A 159 14.71 2.79 -8.05
C PHE A 159 13.91 3.29 -6.85
N ALA A 160 14.22 2.76 -5.67
CA ALA A 160 13.67 3.30 -4.44
C ALA A 160 14.11 4.76 -4.26
N PRO A 161 13.25 5.64 -3.75
CA PRO A 161 13.67 6.97 -3.32
C PRO A 161 14.70 6.84 -2.19
N ASP A 162 15.68 7.75 -2.12
CA ASP A 162 16.60 7.83 -0.97
C ASP A 162 15.88 8.56 0.17
N LEU A 163 15.28 7.80 1.07
CA LEU A 163 14.50 8.32 2.19
C LEU A 163 15.22 8.07 3.50
N ARG A 164 15.32 9.13 4.30
CA ARG A 164 15.88 9.12 5.65
C ARG A 164 14.78 9.53 6.60
N GLY A 165 14.62 8.81 7.70
CA GLY A 165 13.61 9.15 8.69
C GLY A 165 13.23 7.97 9.57
N SER A 166 12.25 8.21 10.44
CA SER A 166 11.61 7.19 11.25
C SER A 166 10.10 7.24 11.01
N PRO A 167 9.46 6.12 10.69
CA PRO A 167 8.02 6.10 10.38
C PRO A 167 7.13 6.12 11.65
N THR A 168 7.69 6.14 12.86
CA THR A 168 6.93 6.10 14.12
C THR A 168 5.96 7.26 14.29
N GLY A 169 4.70 6.96 14.66
CA GLY A 169 3.68 7.97 14.97
C GLY A 169 3.11 8.72 13.75
N SER A 170 3.41 8.25 12.54
CA SER A 170 3.10 8.93 11.28
C SER A 170 1.88 8.35 10.53
N ASN A 171 1.50 9.00 9.42
CA ASN A 171 0.55 8.48 8.44
C ASN A 171 1.24 7.68 7.30
N VAL A 172 2.54 7.40 7.43
CA VAL A 172 3.32 6.62 6.45
C VAL A 172 2.82 5.18 6.41
N PHE A 173 2.71 4.61 5.21
CA PHE A 173 2.33 3.21 4.96
C PHE A 173 1.02 2.78 5.63
N ARG A 174 0.16 3.74 5.96
CA ARG A 174 -1.03 3.49 6.79
C ARG A 174 -2.28 3.34 5.94
N ASP A 175 -2.53 4.31 5.08
CA ASP A 175 -3.79 4.39 4.34
C ASP A 175 -3.60 3.83 2.92
N LEU A 176 -4.50 2.95 2.46
CA LEU A 176 -4.55 2.49 1.07
C LEU A 176 -5.17 3.59 0.21
N LEU A 177 -4.32 4.44 -0.36
CA LEU A 177 -4.74 5.64 -1.10
C LEU A 177 -5.08 5.34 -2.55
N ALA A 178 -5.88 6.19 -3.17
CA ALA A 178 -6.33 6.03 -4.55
C ALA A 178 -5.15 6.16 -5.54
N CYS A 179 -5.22 5.37 -6.61
CA CYS A 179 -4.40 5.61 -7.80
C CYS A 179 -4.94 6.82 -8.59
N PRO A 180 -4.11 7.50 -9.40
CA PRO A 180 -4.55 8.59 -10.27
C PRO A 180 -5.62 8.18 -11.30
#